data_AF-A0A7S2C017-F1
#
_entry.id   AF-A0A7S2C017-F1
#
_cell.length_a   1.000
_cell.length_b   1.000
_cell.length_c   1.000
_cell.angle_alpha   90.00
_cell.angle_beta   90.00
_cell.angle_gamma   90.00
#
_symmetry.space_group_name_H-M   'P 1'
#
loop_
_entity.id
_entity.type
_entity.pdbx_description
1 polymer ?
#
loop_
_entity_poly.entity_id
_entity_poly.type
_entity_poly.pdbx_seq_one_letter_code
_entity_poly.pdbx_strand_id
1 'polypeptide(L)'
;MRIASACRLILCAFPSSAFQPRPRRLVLGFSSFVGQHNVLTPLVSMSEPPLKRQAVAGLGTDSMDTTPASEAFLPLPTKAEISEKASDLRRLRSRVNSSTGETKEKLKETIAKEEETYKLMKLGPNRASQIKGAITTALKKIKTRQASTAPSVDGPEDVENAQLEKEVEALKAEYERTFGVSYSTVRSNKRRSLKNSTEPIDPLTPPPPPEAFADYVGGVDLSEGFRFELVHQSKKSGARVGRIHTAHGIINTPAFVPVGTNAALKAVSAEIAKDAKTQLMFVNTYHMLVHPGADVVEKAGGVHKFMNRDDPIITDSGGFQVFSLASTSGEDGPELKKKSKRNENGGGTLVKVSEEGTLFRSYHNGKLIELTPESSVAAQKQLGSDIIIPLDELPPYHVSEQRLKESVFLSHRWEARSLLAHLKNPNAAAGHRQAMYAVIHGGTNQELRGLSVDYLSSLPFDGYAIGGSLGKDREEMLELLRWLLPRLPKDKPNHLLGIADIPSVQAVVPLGVDTMDACHPTRIARHGTLLSKQGDVKINSGIYLEDFGPIDPEVETIPYSRSYVHHLFKQNEPLAMSLASEHNLRWMNALMVDVRAKIMRDEI
;
A
#
# COMPACT_ATOMS: atom_id res chain seq x y z
N MET A 1 -6.50 -54.83 -17.70
CA MET A 1 -7.51 -55.88 -17.45
C MET A 1 -7.73 -55.91 -15.93
N ARG A 2 -8.79 -55.37 -15.30
CA ARG A 2 -10.26 -55.60 -15.43
C ARG A 2 -10.57 -57.10 -15.46
N ILE A 3 -11.36 -57.70 -14.57
CA ILE A 3 -12.84 -57.65 -14.39
C ILE A 3 -13.12 -58.38 -13.04
N ALA A 4 -13.82 -57.89 -12.01
CA ALA A 4 -15.25 -57.54 -11.79
C ALA A 4 -16.16 -58.68 -11.22
N SER A 5 -16.86 -58.32 -10.12
CA SER A 5 -18.27 -58.59 -9.72
C SER A 5 -18.84 -59.99 -9.43
N ALA A 6 -19.49 -60.12 -8.25
CA ALA A 6 -20.95 -60.31 -8.04
C ALA A 6 -21.23 -60.70 -6.54
N CYS A 7 -21.93 -59.90 -5.72
CA CYS A 7 -23.40 -59.77 -5.53
C CYS A 7 -24.16 -61.00 -4.96
N ARG A 8 -24.65 -60.87 -3.71
CA ARG A 8 -25.95 -61.38 -3.16
C ARG A 8 -26.37 -60.40 -2.03
N LEU A 9 -27.37 -59.52 -2.18
CA LEU A 9 -28.83 -59.67 -2.19
C LEU A 9 -29.41 -60.24 -0.88
N ILE A 10 -29.84 -59.36 0.05
CA ILE A 10 -30.98 -59.58 0.96
C ILE A 10 -31.72 -58.25 1.12
N LEU A 11 -33.01 -58.27 0.76
CA LEU A 11 -34.01 -57.24 0.97
C LEU A 11 -34.42 -57.15 2.45
N CYS A 12 -34.77 -55.95 2.93
CA CYS A 12 -35.95 -55.78 3.81
C CYS A 12 -36.46 -54.33 3.81
N ALA A 13 -37.79 -54.25 3.89
CA ALA A 13 -38.73 -53.16 3.60
C ALA A 13 -38.64 -51.83 4.40
N PHE A 14 -39.14 -50.78 3.73
CA PHE A 14 -39.66 -49.46 4.17
C PHE A 14 -40.88 -49.57 5.13
N PRO A 15 -41.29 -48.54 5.92
CA PRO A 15 -41.84 -47.23 5.44
C PRO A 15 -41.32 -45.98 6.20
N SER A 16 -41.05 -44.85 5.53
CA SER A 16 -41.95 -43.75 5.10
C SER A 16 -42.62 -42.95 6.23
N SER A 17 -42.10 -41.74 6.52
CA SER A 17 -42.87 -40.52 6.80
C SER A 17 -41.89 -39.33 6.74
N ALA A 18 -41.98 -38.45 5.74
CA ALA A 18 -42.91 -37.33 5.58
C ALA A 18 -42.21 -35.98 5.89
N PHE A 19 -41.80 -35.33 4.79
CA PHE A 19 -41.59 -33.89 4.62
C PHE A 19 -42.59 -33.03 5.42
N GLN A 20 -42.14 -31.89 5.97
CA GLN A 20 -42.83 -30.58 5.85
C GLN A 20 -41.96 -29.41 6.40
N PRO A 21 -42.24 -28.13 6.04
CA PRO A 21 -41.23 -27.15 5.63
C PRO A 21 -41.06 -25.90 6.54
N ARG A 22 -40.08 -25.07 6.18
CA ARG A 22 -39.80 -23.70 6.67
C ARG A 22 -41.04 -22.78 6.68
N PRO A 23 -41.14 -21.81 7.60
CA PRO A 23 -41.97 -20.62 7.38
C PRO A 23 -41.15 -19.42 6.90
N ARG A 24 -41.70 -18.71 5.90
CA ARG A 24 -41.35 -17.34 5.51
C ARG A 24 -42.22 -16.36 6.31
N ARG A 25 -41.62 -15.20 6.62
CA ARG A 25 -42.18 -13.84 6.79
C ARG A 25 -43.57 -13.73 7.46
N LEU A 26 -43.57 -13.18 8.67
CA LEU A 26 -44.68 -12.39 9.17
C LEU A 26 -44.37 -10.90 8.98
N VAL A 27 -45.20 -10.24 8.18
CA VAL A 27 -45.36 -8.78 8.13
C VAL A 27 -46.39 -8.44 9.19
N LEU A 28 -46.03 -7.60 10.16
CA LEU A 28 -47.00 -6.89 11.00
C LEU A 28 -46.61 -5.41 11.00
N GLY A 29 -47.48 -4.60 10.42
CA GLY A 29 -47.45 -3.16 10.53
C GLY A 29 -47.94 -2.74 11.92
N PHE A 30 -47.31 -1.70 12.45
CA PHE A 30 -47.89 -0.85 13.47
C PHE A 30 -47.77 0.60 12.99
N SER A 31 -48.92 1.26 12.97
CA SER A 31 -49.10 2.67 12.68
C SER A 31 -48.92 3.51 13.95
N SER A 32 -48.61 4.79 13.71
CA SER A 32 -48.93 6.01 14.49
C SER A 32 -48.26 6.22 15.85
N PHE A 33 -47.40 7.24 15.92
CA PHE A 33 -47.59 8.50 16.69
C PHE A 33 -46.43 9.45 16.31
N VAL A 34 -46.65 10.41 15.40
CA VAL A 34 -46.83 11.85 15.65
C VAL A 34 -45.80 12.46 16.62
N GLY A 35 -44.87 13.22 16.04
CA GLY A 35 -43.95 14.12 16.74
C GLY A 35 -43.39 15.13 15.74
N GLN A 36 -44.14 16.20 15.52
CA GLN A 36 -43.75 17.38 14.75
C GLN A 36 -42.45 17.97 15.31
N HIS A 37 -41.55 18.46 14.45
CA HIS A 37 -40.90 19.76 14.65
C HIS A 37 -40.16 20.24 13.39
N ASN A 38 -40.70 21.33 12.85
CA ASN A 38 -40.04 22.46 12.19
C ASN A 38 -39.02 22.22 11.08
N VAL A 39 -39.56 22.31 9.86
CA VAL A 39 -38.86 22.77 8.65
C VAL A 39 -38.57 24.27 8.80
N LEU A 40 -37.29 24.65 8.74
CA LEU A 40 -36.86 26.01 8.42
C LEU A 40 -35.98 25.95 7.17
N THR A 41 -36.60 26.24 6.03
CA THR A 41 -35.96 26.65 4.79
C THR A 41 -35.46 28.09 4.92
N PRO A 42 -34.24 28.41 4.45
CA PRO A 42 -33.95 29.75 3.95
C PRO A 42 -33.92 29.74 2.42
N LEU A 43 -34.49 30.81 1.88
CA LEU A 43 -34.64 31.11 0.47
C LEU A 43 -33.29 31.12 -0.28
N VAL A 44 -33.35 30.59 -1.49
CA VAL A 44 -32.39 30.78 -2.57
C VAL A 44 -32.46 32.24 -3.04
N SER A 45 -31.38 33.00 -2.82
CA SER A 45 -31.12 34.28 -3.49
C SER A 45 -30.21 34.00 -4.69
N MET A 46 -30.71 34.20 -5.91
CA MET A 46 -29.91 34.16 -7.12
C MET A 46 -29.10 35.46 -7.25
N SER A 47 -27.78 35.35 -7.20
CA SER A 47 -26.87 36.42 -7.62
C SER A 47 -25.90 35.87 -8.67
N GLU A 48 -26.00 36.40 -9.89
CA GLU A 48 -25.15 36.12 -11.04
C GLU A 48 -23.67 36.47 -10.76
N PRO A 49 -22.70 35.72 -11.31
CA PRO A 49 -21.28 36.09 -11.21
C PRO A 49 -20.88 37.12 -12.29
N PRO A 50 -19.97 38.06 -12.00
CA PRO A 50 -19.62 39.14 -12.90
C PRO A 50 -18.65 38.70 -14.03
N LEU A 51 -18.98 39.13 -15.25
CA LEU A 51 -18.15 39.05 -16.45
C LEU A 51 -16.83 39.82 -16.28
N LYS A 52 -15.70 39.12 -16.46
CA LYS A 52 -14.38 39.73 -16.56
C LYS A 52 -14.25 40.52 -17.87
N ARG A 53 -13.93 41.81 -17.73
CA ARG A 53 -13.55 42.75 -18.80
C ARG A 53 -12.36 42.22 -19.61
N GLN A 54 -12.54 42.03 -20.91
CA GLN A 54 -11.44 42.01 -21.88
C GLN A 54 -11.09 43.45 -22.25
N ALA A 55 -9.83 43.82 -22.07
CA ALA A 55 -9.28 45.09 -22.50
C ALA A 55 -9.04 45.08 -24.02
N VAL A 56 -9.49 46.14 -24.66
CA VAL A 56 -9.28 46.47 -26.07
C VAL A 56 -7.93 47.20 -26.20
N ALA A 57 -7.06 46.68 -27.06
CA ALA A 57 -6.01 47.41 -27.76
C ALA A 57 -6.07 46.86 -29.20
N GLY A 58 -6.33 47.63 -30.25
CA GLY A 58 -5.75 48.92 -30.61
C GLY A 58 -5.06 48.69 -31.95
N LEU A 59 -5.77 49.00 -33.04
CA LEU A 59 -5.36 48.82 -34.43
C LEU A 59 -4.04 49.55 -34.74
N GLY A 60 -3.09 48.84 -35.33
CA GLY A 60 -1.91 49.37 -36.00
C GLY A 60 -1.76 48.69 -37.36
N THR A 61 -1.72 49.50 -38.40
CA THR A 61 -1.81 49.17 -39.83
C THR A 61 -0.52 48.65 -40.45
N ASP A 62 -0.68 47.77 -41.43
CA ASP A 62 0.13 47.52 -42.64
C ASP A 62 1.64 47.22 -42.54
N SER A 63 1.99 45.96 -42.82
CA SER A 63 2.69 45.63 -44.08
C SER A 63 2.50 44.15 -44.43
N MET A 64 2.10 43.89 -45.68
CA MET A 64 2.02 42.56 -46.27
C MET A 64 3.43 42.01 -46.47
N ASP A 65 3.72 40.86 -45.85
CA ASP A 65 4.80 39.98 -46.28
C ASP A 65 4.24 38.55 -46.31
N THR A 66 3.89 38.08 -47.51
CA THR A 66 3.32 36.74 -47.73
C THR A 66 4.44 35.71 -47.79
N THR A 67 4.80 35.13 -46.66
CA THR A 67 5.47 33.83 -46.57
C THR A 67 4.43 32.75 -46.26
N PRO A 68 4.47 31.55 -46.86
CA PRO A 68 3.54 30.49 -46.47
C PRO A 68 3.85 30.13 -45.01
N ALA A 69 2.85 30.22 -44.15
CA ALA A 69 2.95 29.82 -42.75
C ALA A 69 3.52 28.39 -42.69
N SER A 70 4.72 28.24 -42.14
CA SER A 70 5.22 26.94 -41.71
C SER A 70 4.20 26.37 -40.73
N GLU A 71 3.64 25.19 -41.02
CA GLU A 71 2.81 24.44 -40.08
C GLU A 71 3.56 24.32 -38.75
N ALA A 72 3.19 25.11 -37.76
CA ALA A 72 3.72 25.01 -36.42
C ALA A 72 3.17 23.72 -35.80
N PHE A 73 3.99 22.67 -35.80
CA PHE A 73 3.65 21.39 -35.17
C PHE A 73 3.41 21.60 -33.65
N LEU A 74 2.18 21.35 -33.21
CA LEU A 74 1.80 21.39 -31.79
C LEU A 74 2.56 20.31 -31.00
N PRO A 75 3.03 20.61 -29.77
CA PRO A 75 3.70 19.62 -28.92
C PRO A 75 2.77 18.43 -28.60
N LEU A 76 3.35 17.23 -28.51
CA LEU A 76 2.62 16.02 -28.11
C LEU A 76 1.97 16.21 -26.73
N PRO A 77 0.72 15.75 -26.52
CA PRO A 77 0.06 15.83 -25.23
C PRO A 77 0.80 14.98 -24.18
N THR A 78 0.97 15.54 -23.00
CA THR A 78 1.58 14.93 -21.82
C THR A 78 0.67 13.85 -21.22
N LYS A 79 1.25 12.97 -20.39
CA LYS A 79 0.46 11.96 -19.64
C LYS A 79 -0.59 12.61 -18.73
N ALA A 80 -0.29 13.79 -18.17
CA ALA A 80 -1.21 14.53 -17.32
C ALA A 80 -2.43 15.04 -18.12
N GLU A 81 -2.19 15.68 -19.27
CA GLU A 81 -3.26 16.18 -20.16
C GLU A 81 -4.15 15.04 -20.69
N ILE A 82 -3.57 13.87 -21.02
CA ILE A 82 -4.34 12.68 -21.42
C ILE A 82 -5.18 12.16 -20.24
N SER A 83 -4.64 12.17 -19.02
CA SER A 83 -5.35 11.74 -17.81
C SER A 83 -6.50 12.68 -17.43
N GLU A 84 -6.27 13.99 -17.57
CA GLU A 84 -7.26 15.04 -17.36
C GLU A 84 -8.40 14.92 -18.36
N LYS A 85 -8.09 14.80 -19.67
CA LYS A 85 -9.09 14.58 -20.73
C LYS A 85 -9.92 13.31 -20.51
N ALA A 86 -9.29 12.23 -20.01
CA ALA A 86 -10.00 11.00 -19.63
C ALA A 86 -10.97 11.21 -18.45
N SER A 87 -10.59 12.08 -17.51
CA SER A 87 -11.40 12.42 -16.34
C SER A 87 -12.57 13.33 -16.72
N ASP A 88 -12.36 14.28 -17.63
CA ASP A 88 -13.42 15.13 -18.18
C ASP A 88 -14.45 14.34 -18.99
N LEU A 89 -14.00 13.39 -19.82
CA LEU A 89 -14.91 12.47 -20.52
C LEU A 89 -15.75 11.63 -19.54
N ARG A 90 -15.19 11.21 -18.40
CA ARG A 90 -15.95 10.50 -17.35
C ARG A 90 -17.00 11.42 -16.71
N ARG A 91 -16.65 12.67 -16.42
CA ARG A 91 -17.60 13.68 -15.89
C ARG A 91 -18.74 13.98 -16.87
N LEU A 92 -18.42 14.16 -18.16
CA LEU A 92 -19.41 14.39 -19.21
C LEU A 92 -20.39 13.21 -19.36
N ARG A 93 -19.89 11.98 -19.37
CA ARG A 93 -20.72 10.77 -19.42
C ARG A 93 -21.66 10.64 -18.22
N SER A 94 -21.19 11.01 -17.02
CA SER A 94 -22.02 11.05 -15.82
C SER A 94 -23.19 12.06 -15.96
N ARG A 95 -22.93 13.25 -16.53
CA ARG A 95 -23.94 14.30 -16.77
C ARG A 95 -24.96 13.92 -17.85
N VAL A 96 -24.61 13.06 -18.82
CA VAL A 96 -25.57 12.53 -19.80
C VAL A 96 -26.62 11.65 -19.13
N ASN A 97 -26.23 10.87 -18.12
CA ASN A 97 -27.14 9.95 -17.43
C ASN A 97 -28.20 10.68 -16.61
N SER A 98 -27.93 11.92 -16.19
CA SER A 98 -28.85 12.76 -15.39
C SER A 98 -29.57 13.85 -16.20
N SER A 99 -29.45 13.88 -17.53
CA SER A 99 -30.07 14.90 -18.40
C SER A 99 -31.17 14.33 -19.31
N THR A 100 -32.13 15.19 -19.70
CA THR A 100 -33.28 14.83 -20.56
C THR A 100 -33.46 15.85 -21.69
N GLY A 101 -34.05 15.41 -22.81
CA GLY A 101 -34.39 16.29 -23.94
C GLY A 101 -33.18 16.83 -24.71
N GLU A 102 -33.30 18.07 -25.21
CA GLU A 102 -32.32 18.72 -26.08
C GLU A 102 -30.91 18.84 -25.45
N THR A 103 -30.84 19.00 -24.13
CA THR A 103 -29.58 19.05 -23.37
C THR A 103 -28.80 17.73 -23.47
N LYS A 104 -29.50 16.59 -23.49
CA LYS A 104 -28.89 15.26 -23.58
C LYS A 104 -28.24 15.04 -24.95
N GLU A 105 -28.87 15.49 -26.03
CA GLU A 105 -28.33 15.37 -27.39
C GLU A 105 -27.09 16.27 -27.58
N LYS A 106 -27.12 17.52 -27.11
CA LYS A 106 -25.94 18.41 -27.14
C LYS A 106 -24.75 17.85 -26.34
N LEU A 107 -25.01 17.19 -25.21
CA LEU A 107 -23.98 16.51 -24.42
C LEU A 107 -23.40 15.29 -25.15
N LYS A 108 -24.22 14.49 -25.85
CA LYS A 108 -23.74 13.35 -26.65
C LYS A 108 -22.85 13.80 -27.81
N GLU A 109 -23.23 14.85 -28.53
CA GLU A 109 -22.39 15.41 -29.61
C GLU A 109 -21.06 15.93 -29.07
N THR A 110 -21.08 16.58 -27.91
CA THR A 110 -19.87 17.06 -27.24
C THR A 110 -18.97 15.89 -26.84
N ILE A 111 -19.53 14.81 -26.26
CA ILE A 111 -18.78 13.61 -25.92
C ILE A 111 -18.15 12.97 -27.17
N ALA A 112 -18.86 12.90 -28.28
CA ALA A 112 -18.32 12.32 -29.52
C ALA A 112 -17.08 13.10 -30.01
N LYS A 113 -17.14 14.43 -30.03
CA LYS A 113 -16.00 15.30 -30.40
C LYS A 113 -14.83 15.16 -29.42
N GLU A 114 -15.12 15.10 -28.14
CA GLU A 114 -14.14 14.95 -27.07
C GLU A 114 -13.48 13.56 -27.09
N GLU A 115 -14.21 12.50 -27.43
CA GLU A 115 -13.71 11.14 -27.60
C GLU A 115 -12.79 11.00 -28.82
N GLU A 116 -13.11 11.67 -29.92
CA GLU A 116 -12.27 11.73 -31.10
C GLU A 116 -10.95 12.46 -30.79
N THR A 117 -11.04 13.59 -30.10
CA THR A 117 -9.88 14.34 -29.61
C THR A 117 -9.01 13.47 -28.68
N TYR A 118 -9.64 12.75 -27.74
CA TYR A 118 -8.95 11.85 -26.83
C TYR A 118 -8.27 10.66 -27.55
N LYS A 119 -8.90 10.10 -28.59
CA LYS A 119 -8.30 9.06 -29.44
C LYS A 119 -7.06 9.59 -30.15
N LEU A 120 -7.14 10.78 -30.74
CA LEU A 120 -6.01 11.45 -31.41
C LEU A 120 -4.88 11.74 -30.42
N MET A 121 -5.20 12.22 -29.21
CA MET A 121 -4.22 12.45 -28.14
C MET A 121 -3.48 11.18 -27.71
N LYS A 122 -4.09 9.99 -27.83
CA LYS A 122 -3.46 8.71 -27.51
C LYS A 122 -2.61 8.12 -28.64
N LEU A 123 -2.97 8.39 -29.89
CA LEU A 123 -2.28 7.85 -31.07
C LEU A 123 -0.83 8.37 -31.17
N GLY A 124 -0.61 9.65 -30.90
CA GLY A 124 0.72 10.28 -30.95
C GLY A 124 1.76 9.63 -30.00
N PRO A 125 1.50 9.56 -28.68
CA PRO A 125 2.41 8.93 -27.73
C PRO A 125 2.66 7.43 -27.97
N ASN A 126 1.65 6.70 -28.45
CA ASN A 126 1.79 5.27 -28.79
C ASN A 126 2.73 5.08 -30.00
N ARG A 127 2.57 5.88 -31.05
CA ARG A 127 3.46 5.84 -32.22
C ARG A 127 4.88 6.28 -31.86
N ALA A 128 5.02 7.31 -31.01
CA ALA A 128 6.32 7.74 -30.50
C ALA A 128 7.01 6.63 -29.70
N SER A 129 6.26 5.88 -28.89
CA SER A 129 6.77 4.73 -28.11
C SER A 129 7.19 3.57 -29.02
N GLN A 130 6.44 3.28 -30.08
CA GLN A 130 6.79 2.24 -31.05
C GLN A 130 8.10 2.56 -31.79
N ILE A 131 8.24 3.79 -32.32
CA ILE A 131 9.46 4.23 -33.02
C ILE A 131 10.66 4.24 -32.07
N LYS A 132 10.50 4.73 -30.83
CA LYS A 132 11.54 4.65 -29.77
C LYS A 132 11.96 3.21 -29.46
N GLY A 133 11.00 2.29 -29.39
CA GLY A 133 11.23 0.86 -29.16
C GLY A 133 12.02 0.20 -30.29
N ALA A 134 11.68 0.52 -31.55
CA ALA A 134 12.37 0.03 -32.73
C ALA A 134 13.83 0.52 -32.76
N ILE A 135 14.07 1.82 -32.54
CA ILE A 135 15.42 2.40 -32.47
C ILE A 135 16.25 1.73 -31.37
N THR A 136 15.66 1.52 -30.19
CA THR A 136 16.36 0.87 -29.06
C THR A 136 16.73 -0.58 -29.38
N THR A 137 15.86 -1.30 -30.08
CA THR A 137 16.08 -2.69 -30.49
C THR A 137 17.19 -2.80 -31.52
N ALA A 138 17.20 -1.94 -32.54
CA ALA A 138 18.24 -1.90 -33.56
C ALA A 138 19.63 -1.54 -32.97
N LEU A 139 19.70 -0.52 -32.10
CA LEU A 139 20.93 -0.15 -31.40
C LEU A 139 21.46 -1.28 -30.49
N LYS A 140 20.57 -2.05 -29.86
CA LYS A 140 20.97 -3.19 -29.03
C LYS A 140 21.56 -4.31 -29.90
N LYS A 141 20.98 -4.59 -31.07
CA LYS A 141 21.53 -5.57 -32.04
C LYS A 141 22.94 -5.18 -32.50
N ILE A 142 23.15 -3.90 -32.87
CA ILE A 142 24.48 -3.37 -33.23
C ILE A 142 25.48 -3.59 -32.10
N LYS A 143 25.13 -3.19 -30.87
CA LYS A 143 26.02 -3.30 -29.70
C LYS A 143 26.34 -4.75 -29.34
N THR A 144 25.37 -5.66 -29.45
CA THR A 144 25.59 -7.10 -29.18
C THR A 144 26.51 -7.72 -30.23
N ARG A 145 26.41 -7.31 -31.50
CA ARG A 145 27.27 -7.77 -32.60
C ARG A 145 28.70 -7.23 -32.52
N GLN A 146 28.84 -5.96 -32.14
CA GLN A 146 30.15 -5.32 -31.88
C GLN A 146 30.87 -5.94 -30.67
N ALA A 147 30.13 -6.56 -29.74
CA ALA A 147 30.72 -7.24 -28.59
C ALA A 147 31.11 -8.71 -28.87
N SER A 148 30.64 -9.30 -29.97
CA SER A 148 30.87 -10.72 -30.31
C SER A 148 31.94 -10.94 -31.39
N THR A 149 32.56 -9.88 -31.92
CA THR A 149 33.46 -9.94 -33.07
C THR A 149 34.87 -9.45 -32.69
N ALA A 150 35.88 -10.29 -32.96
CA ALA A 150 37.29 -9.88 -32.94
C ALA A 150 37.60 -9.15 -34.26
N PRO A 151 38.54 -8.19 -34.29
CA PRO A 151 38.72 -7.30 -35.44
C PRO A 151 39.28 -8.09 -36.64
N SER A 152 38.42 -8.46 -37.59
CA SER A 152 38.83 -8.86 -38.94
C SER A 152 38.40 -7.79 -39.92
N VAL A 153 39.37 -7.25 -40.66
CA VAL A 153 39.17 -6.27 -41.72
C VAL A 153 38.57 -7.02 -42.92
N ASP A 154 37.39 -6.58 -43.37
CA ASP A 154 36.66 -7.00 -44.58
C ASP A 154 35.86 -8.32 -44.51
N GLY A 155 34.78 -8.33 -43.72
CA GLY A 155 33.78 -9.41 -43.69
C GLY A 155 32.31 -8.95 -43.85
N PRO A 156 31.37 -9.87 -44.17
CA PRO A 156 29.95 -9.57 -44.41
C PRO A 156 29.19 -8.95 -43.22
N GLU A 157 29.80 -8.92 -42.03
CA GLU A 157 29.23 -8.33 -40.81
C GLU A 157 29.22 -6.79 -40.84
N ASP A 158 30.15 -6.15 -41.57
CA ASP A 158 30.19 -4.69 -41.72
C ASP A 158 29.04 -4.18 -42.58
N VAL A 159 28.57 -4.99 -43.54
CA VAL A 159 27.44 -4.65 -44.41
C VAL A 159 26.11 -4.67 -43.63
N GLU A 160 25.91 -5.65 -42.75
CA GLU A 160 24.70 -5.71 -41.93
C GLU A 160 24.65 -4.65 -40.83
N ASN A 161 25.80 -4.32 -40.21
CA ASN A 161 25.86 -3.23 -39.24
C ASN A 161 25.58 -1.89 -39.93
N ALA A 162 26.16 -1.65 -41.11
CA ALA A 162 25.85 -0.46 -41.92
C ALA A 162 24.36 -0.39 -42.31
N GLN A 163 23.72 -1.53 -42.57
CA GLN A 163 22.29 -1.59 -42.87
C GLN A 163 21.43 -1.26 -41.64
N LEU A 164 21.78 -1.77 -40.45
CA LEU A 164 21.11 -1.45 -39.19
C LEU A 164 21.31 0.03 -38.80
N GLU A 165 22.47 0.60 -39.07
CA GLU A 165 22.73 2.03 -38.86
C GLU A 165 21.89 2.91 -39.78
N LYS A 166 21.75 2.53 -41.07
CA LYS A 166 20.81 3.16 -42.00
C LYS A 166 19.36 3.06 -41.53
N GLU A 167 18.95 1.91 -40.99
CA GLU A 167 17.60 1.72 -40.42
C GLU A 167 17.37 2.61 -39.20
N VAL A 168 18.35 2.70 -38.29
CA VAL A 168 18.30 3.60 -37.14
C VAL A 168 18.15 5.06 -37.58
N GLU A 169 18.90 5.49 -38.58
CA GLU A 169 18.84 6.86 -39.09
C GLU A 169 17.51 7.17 -39.78
N ALA A 170 16.97 6.20 -40.55
CA ALA A 170 15.65 6.31 -41.14
C ALA A 170 14.54 6.42 -40.08
N LEU A 171 14.61 5.64 -39.00
CA LEU A 171 13.65 5.69 -37.89
C LEU A 171 13.77 6.99 -37.08
N LYS A 172 14.98 7.54 -36.91
CA LYS A 172 15.15 8.88 -36.34
C LYS A 172 14.52 9.93 -37.25
N ALA A 173 14.79 9.91 -38.55
CA ALA A 173 14.20 10.84 -39.50
C ALA A 173 12.66 10.71 -39.59
N GLU A 174 12.11 9.49 -39.42
CA GLU A 174 10.66 9.28 -39.27
C GLU A 174 10.15 9.92 -37.97
N TYR A 175 10.84 9.74 -36.85
CA TYR A 175 10.49 10.37 -35.58
C TYR A 175 10.48 11.90 -35.69
N GLU A 176 11.49 12.48 -36.33
CA GLU A 176 11.62 13.93 -36.51
C GLU A 176 10.53 14.49 -37.42
N ARG A 177 10.26 13.84 -38.55
CA ARG A 177 9.15 14.22 -39.44
C ARG A 177 7.78 14.09 -38.78
N THR A 178 7.59 13.08 -37.93
CA THR A 178 6.29 12.80 -37.31
C THR A 178 6.01 13.71 -36.12
N PHE A 179 7.04 14.09 -35.35
CA PHE A 179 6.86 14.78 -34.06
C PHE A 179 7.49 16.17 -34.00
N GLY A 180 8.17 16.64 -35.06
CA GLY A 180 8.76 17.98 -35.13
C GLY A 180 9.92 18.24 -34.16
N VAL A 181 10.41 17.21 -33.46
CA VAL A 181 11.53 17.30 -32.52
C VAL A 181 12.58 16.24 -32.80
N SER A 182 13.86 16.66 -32.76
CA SER A 182 14.97 15.74 -32.97
C SER A 182 14.97 14.60 -31.95
N TYR A 183 15.07 13.35 -32.42
CA TYR A 183 15.22 12.19 -31.53
C TYR A 183 16.48 12.32 -30.66
N SER A 184 17.54 12.91 -31.23
CA SER A 184 18.80 13.18 -30.52
C SER A 184 18.60 14.19 -29.39
N THR A 185 17.81 15.24 -29.61
CA THR A 185 17.42 16.26 -28.61
C THR A 185 16.52 15.69 -27.51
N VAL A 186 15.56 14.83 -27.84
CA VAL A 186 14.72 14.16 -26.83
C VAL A 186 15.54 13.22 -25.95
N ARG A 187 16.51 12.50 -26.54
CA ARG A 187 17.43 11.63 -25.81
C ARG A 187 18.44 12.42 -24.97
N SER A 188 18.95 13.54 -25.49
CA SER A 188 19.86 14.43 -24.76
C SER A 188 19.13 15.13 -23.62
N ASN A 189 17.90 15.60 -23.81
CA ASN A 189 17.06 16.16 -22.75
C ASN A 189 16.64 15.13 -21.70
N LYS A 190 16.42 13.86 -22.06
CA LYS A 190 16.24 12.78 -21.07
C LYS A 190 17.54 12.54 -20.28
N ARG A 191 18.70 12.59 -20.94
CA ARG A 191 20.03 12.56 -20.28
C ARG A 191 20.31 13.81 -19.45
N ARG A 192 19.76 14.97 -19.83
CA ARG A 192 19.88 16.26 -19.14
C ARG A 192 18.93 16.36 -17.95
N SER A 193 17.70 15.83 -18.04
CA SER A 193 16.79 15.69 -16.89
C SER A 193 17.33 14.67 -15.88
N LEU A 194 18.06 13.65 -16.34
CA LEU A 194 18.85 12.75 -15.49
C LEU A 194 20.13 13.39 -14.92
N LYS A 195 20.54 14.58 -15.40
CA LYS A 195 21.72 15.32 -14.92
C LYS A 195 21.36 16.61 -14.16
N ASN A 196 20.10 17.06 -14.19
CA ASN A 196 19.65 18.31 -13.59
C ASN A 196 18.91 18.12 -12.25
N SER A 197 19.22 17.09 -11.48
CA SER A 197 19.19 17.18 -10.02
C SER A 197 20.41 16.45 -9.49
N THR A 198 21.35 17.18 -8.91
CA THR A 198 22.32 16.74 -7.88
C THR A 198 23.41 17.80 -7.76
N GLU A 199 23.05 18.99 -7.29
CA GLU A 199 23.93 19.56 -6.27
C GLU A 199 23.82 18.60 -5.07
N PRO A 200 24.91 18.09 -4.50
CA PRO A 200 24.85 17.26 -3.31
C PRO A 200 24.13 18.05 -2.21
N ILE A 201 22.94 17.59 -1.81
CA ILE A 201 22.24 18.16 -0.66
C ILE A 201 23.00 17.72 0.58
N ASP A 202 23.24 18.65 1.50
CA ASP A 202 23.80 18.33 2.81
C ASP A 202 22.89 17.29 3.47
N PRO A 203 23.39 16.10 3.85
CA PRO A 203 22.61 15.07 4.53
C PRO A 203 21.84 15.57 5.76
N LEU A 204 22.35 16.60 6.43
CA LEU A 204 21.75 17.25 7.60
C LEU A 204 20.86 18.44 7.27
N THR A 205 20.51 18.65 5.99
CA THR A 205 19.53 19.66 5.58
C THR A 205 18.23 19.45 6.37
N PRO A 206 17.75 20.43 7.13
CA PRO A 206 16.53 20.27 7.91
C PRO A 206 15.33 20.04 6.99
N PRO A 207 14.33 19.28 7.46
CA PRO A 207 13.11 19.09 6.70
C PRO A 207 12.27 20.38 6.65
N PRO A 208 11.29 20.48 5.72
CA PRO A 208 10.42 21.64 5.62
C PRO A 208 9.72 21.92 6.97
N PRO A 209 9.66 23.19 7.40
CA PRO A 209 9.08 23.52 8.70
C PRO A 209 7.54 23.47 8.64
N PRO A 210 6.84 23.43 9.79
CA PRO A 210 5.38 23.26 9.83
C PRO A 210 4.59 24.31 9.05
N GLU A 211 5.12 25.53 8.92
CA GLU A 211 4.49 26.62 8.16
C GLU A 211 4.32 26.28 6.69
N ALA A 212 5.16 25.39 6.13
CA ALA A 212 5.04 24.91 4.75
C ALA A 212 3.77 24.07 4.50
N PHE A 213 3.06 23.68 5.56
CA PHE A 213 1.86 22.84 5.50
C PHE A 213 0.57 23.62 5.77
N ALA A 214 0.64 24.88 6.20
CA ALA A 214 -0.51 25.67 6.65
C ALA A 214 -1.62 25.78 5.58
N ASP A 215 -1.24 26.00 4.33
CA ASP A 215 -2.16 26.14 3.19
C ASP A 215 -2.96 24.86 2.89
N TYR A 216 -2.46 23.70 3.32
CA TYR A 216 -3.09 22.40 3.06
C TYR A 216 -4.02 21.95 4.19
N VAL A 217 -3.94 22.60 5.36
CA VAL A 217 -4.80 22.31 6.52
C VAL A 217 -6.01 23.26 6.56
N GLY A 218 -5.90 24.46 5.99
CA GLY A 218 -6.89 25.54 6.11
C GLY A 218 -8.23 25.39 5.38
N GLY A 219 -8.54 24.23 4.77
CA GLY A 219 -9.77 24.05 3.98
C GLY A 219 -10.34 22.64 3.90
N VAL A 220 -9.78 21.67 4.62
CA VAL A 220 -10.24 20.28 4.62
C VAL A 220 -10.51 19.86 6.07
N ASP A 221 -11.73 19.42 6.36
CA ASP A 221 -12.00 18.77 7.66
C ASP A 221 -11.29 17.41 7.67
N LEU A 222 -10.10 17.38 8.28
CA LEU A 222 -9.30 16.18 8.42
C LEU A 222 -9.97 15.13 9.33
N SER A 223 -11.05 15.47 10.02
CA SER A 223 -11.80 14.53 10.86
C SER A 223 -12.85 13.72 10.09
N GLU A 224 -13.23 14.14 8.87
CA GLU A 224 -14.19 13.40 8.04
C GLU A 224 -13.55 12.12 7.48
N GLY A 225 -13.90 10.97 8.04
CA GLY A 225 -13.49 9.64 7.54
C GLY A 225 -12.35 8.97 8.32
N PHE A 226 -11.67 9.70 9.22
CA PHE A 226 -10.80 9.09 10.23
C PHE A 226 -10.84 9.86 11.54
N ARG A 227 -10.98 9.15 12.66
CA ARG A 227 -10.79 9.72 14.01
C ARG A 227 -10.31 8.67 15.00
N PHE A 228 -9.52 9.11 15.98
CA PHE A 228 -9.21 8.31 17.16
C PHE A 228 -10.03 8.81 18.35
N GLU A 229 -10.81 7.91 18.93
CA GLU A 229 -11.60 8.14 20.14
C GLU A 229 -10.92 7.40 21.30
N LEU A 230 -10.40 8.15 22.27
CA LEU A 230 -9.91 7.57 23.52
C LEU A 230 -11.10 7.26 24.43
N VAL A 231 -11.36 5.98 24.69
CA VAL A 231 -12.50 5.50 25.50
C VAL A 231 -12.14 5.45 26.98
N HIS A 232 -10.97 4.89 27.30
CA HIS A 232 -10.48 4.80 28.67
C HIS A 232 -8.95 4.80 28.68
N GLN A 233 -8.36 5.46 29.67
CA GLN A 233 -6.94 5.33 29.97
C GLN A 233 -6.81 4.75 31.38
N SER A 234 -5.99 3.72 31.53
CA SER A 234 -5.76 3.08 32.82
C SER A 234 -5.22 4.07 33.85
N LYS A 235 -5.65 3.91 35.10
CA LYS A 235 -5.09 4.66 36.24
C LYS A 235 -3.72 4.12 36.71
N LYS A 236 -3.33 2.91 36.30
CA LYS A 236 -2.10 2.24 36.75
C LYS A 236 -0.93 2.34 35.78
N SER A 237 -1.21 2.57 34.51
CA SER A 237 -0.19 2.57 33.46
C SER A 237 -0.56 3.51 32.30
N GLY A 238 0.27 3.51 31.26
CA GLY A 238 -0.01 4.21 30.00
C GLY A 238 -1.03 3.50 29.12
N ALA A 239 -1.57 2.33 29.51
CA ALA A 239 -2.49 1.56 28.70
C ALA A 239 -3.78 2.33 28.37
N ARG A 240 -4.27 2.15 27.14
CA ARG A 240 -5.44 2.86 26.61
C ARG A 240 -6.38 1.90 25.90
N VAL A 241 -7.68 2.09 26.09
CA VAL A 241 -8.72 1.56 25.22
C VAL A 241 -9.23 2.69 24.36
N GLY A 242 -9.22 2.49 23.05
CA GLY A 242 -9.69 3.47 22.08
C GLY A 242 -10.40 2.82 20.91
N ARG A 243 -10.88 3.69 20.01
CA ARG A 243 -11.53 3.31 18.75
C ARG A 243 -10.95 4.15 17.64
N ILE A 244 -10.35 3.50 16.65
CA ILE A 244 -9.96 4.13 15.39
C ILE A 244 -11.12 3.93 14.42
N HIS A 245 -11.78 5.02 14.04
CA HIS A 245 -12.85 4.99 13.06
C HIS A 245 -12.22 5.20 11.68
N THR A 246 -12.52 4.32 10.71
CA THR A 246 -12.08 4.45 9.31
C THR A 246 -13.28 4.31 8.37
N ALA A 247 -13.06 4.51 7.07
CA ALA A 247 -14.10 4.33 6.05
C ALA A 247 -14.63 2.88 5.96
N HIS A 248 -13.83 1.89 6.35
CA HIS A 248 -14.14 0.46 6.25
C HIS A 248 -14.49 -0.19 7.59
N GLY A 249 -14.52 0.56 8.70
CA GLY A 249 -14.96 0.04 9.99
C GLY A 249 -14.27 0.66 11.19
N ILE A 250 -14.54 0.10 12.36
CA ILE A 250 -13.97 0.55 13.63
C ILE A 250 -12.94 -0.48 14.10
N ILE A 251 -11.78 0.00 14.53
CA ILE A 251 -10.72 -0.81 15.13
C ILE A 251 -10.69 -0.50 16.62
N ASN A 252 -11.07 -1.47 17.45
CA ASN A 252 -10.97 -1.34 18.91
C ASN A 252 -9.54 -1.59 19.38
N THR A 253 -8.92 -0.63 20.07
CA THR A 253 -7.53 -0.69 20.54
C THR A 253 -7.45 -1.03 22.05
N PRO A 254 -6.41 -1.76 22.51
CA PRO A 254 -5.31 -2.30 21.73
C PRO A 254 -5.72 -3.40 20.75
N ALA A 255 -5.07 -3.49 19.59
CA ALA A 255 -5.36 -4.49 18.56
C ALA A 255 -4.10 -5.14 17.96
N PHE A 256 -4.23 -6.43 17.64
CA PHE A 256 -3.25 -7.18 16.85
C PHE A 256 -3.58 -7.03 15.37
N VAL A 257 -2.54 -6.84 14.56
CA VAL A 257 -2.64 -6.63 13.11
C VAL A 257 -1.86 -7.74 12.38
N PRO A 258 -2.55 -8.75 11.81
CA PRO A 258 -1.85 -9.76 11.03
C PRO A 258 -1.35 -9.21 9.69
N VAL A 259 -0.17 -9.67 9.29
CA VAL A 259 0.53 -9.22 8.08
C VAL A 259 0.22 -10.08 6.87
N GLY A 260 -0.35 -9.46 5.84
CA GLY A 260 -0.55 -9.99 4.50
C GLY A 260 0.53 -9.55 3.53
N THR A 261 1.40 -10.47 3.15
CA THR A 261 2.55 -10.17 2.29
C THR A 261 2.14 -9.77 0.87
N ASN A 262 1.18 -10.44 0.25
CA ASN A 262 0.74 -10.17 -1.14
C ASN A 262 -0.77 -9.88 -1.18
N ALA A 263 -1.25 -8.97 -0.31
CA ALA A 263 -2.68 -8.79 -0.03
C ALA A 263 -3.39 -10.12 0.35
N ALA A 264 -2.67 -11.02 1.01
CA ALA A 264 -3.16 -12.31 1.44
C ALA A 264 -2.52 -12.73 2.76
N LEU A 265 -3.34 -13.10 3.74
CA LEU A 265 -2.88 -13.82 4.92
C LEU A 265 -2.56 -15.26 4.50
N LYS A 266 -1.34 -15.72 4.81
CA LYS A 266 -0.90 -17.04 4.36
C LYS A 266 -1.79 -18.12 4.98
N ALA A 267 -2.45 -18.90 4.11
CA ALA A 267 -3.38 -19.97 4.46
C ALA A 267 -4.69 -19.51 5.14
N VAL A 268 -5.08 -18.24 5.03
CA VAL A 268 -6.30 -17.71 5.63
C VAL A 268 -7.03 -16.83 4.61
N SER A 269 -8.30 -17.14 4.32
CA SER A 269 -9.14 -16.33 3.45
C SER A 269 -9.68 -15.10 4.17
N ALA A 270 -10.24 -14.13 3.42
CA ALA A 270 -10.82 -12.93 4.01
C ALA A 270 -12.01 -13.25 4.93
N GLU A 271 -12.82 -14.25 4.56
CA GLU A 271 -13.98 -14.72 5.34
C GLU A 271 -13.52 -15.31 6.68
N ILE A 272 -12.51 -16.19 6.65
CA ILE A 272 -11.94 -16.77 7.87
C ILE A 272 -11.32 -15.69 8.75
N ALA A 273 -10.61 -14.72 8.18
CA ALA A 273 -10.02 -13.61 8.93
C ALA A 273 -11.10 -12.77 9.64
N LYS A 274 -12.22 -12.51 8.95
CA LYS A 274 -13.38 -11.80 9.48
C LYS A 274 -14.07 -12.58 10.59
N ASP A 275 -14.30 -13.88 10.39
CA ASP A 275 -14.86 -14.77 11.40
C ASP A 275 -13.96 -14.88 12.63
N ALA A 276 -12.65 -14.83 12.42
CA ALA A 276 -11.65 -14.75 13.47
C ALA A 276 -11.60 -13.38 14.19
N LYS A 277 -12.45 -12.42 13.81
CA LYS A 277 -12.55 -11.06 14.38
C LYS A 277 -11.32 -10.18 14.11
N THR A 278 -10.65 -10.39 12.98
CA THR A 278 -9.51 -9.58 12.56
C THR A 278 -9.99 -8.21 12.06
N GLN A 279 -9.85 -7.19 12.90
CA GLN A 279 -10.36 -5.83 12.65
C GLN A 279 -9.49 -5.03 11.67
N LEU A 280 -8.16 -5.16 11.76
CA LEU A 280 -7.21 -4.45 10.90
C LEU A 280 -6.24 -5.47 10.31
N MET A 281 -5.88 -5.32 9.03
CA MET A 281 -4.89 -6.15 8.36
C MET A 281 -3.81 -5.28 7.75
N PHE A 282 -2.56 -5.71 7.86
CA PHE A 282 -1.43 -5.03 7.23
C PHE A 282 -1.18 -5.62 5.85
N VAL A 283 -1.08 -4.79 4.81
CA VAL A 283 -0.74 -5.19 3.44
C VAL A 283 0.56 -4.54 3.02
N ASN A 284 1.46 -5.36 2.49
CA ASN A 284 2.79 -4.92 2.14
C ASN A 284 2.84 -4.29 0.73
N THR A 285 3.12 -2.99 0.66
CA THR A 285 3.12 -2.24 -0.60
C THR A 285 4.24 -2.67 -1.54
N TYR A 286 5.42 -3.05 -1.02
CA TYR A 286 6.54 -3.51 -1.84
C TYR A 286 6.14 -4.67 -2.75
N HIS A 287 5.49 -5.67 -2.16
CA HIS A 287 5.05 -6.85 -2.90
C HIS A 287 3.96 -6.50 -3.91
N MET A 288 3.00 -5.64 -3.53
CA MET A 288 1.93 -5.20 -4.43
C MET A 288 2.45 -4.36 -5.60
N LEU A 289 3.52 -3.60 -5.41
CA LEU A 289 4.24 -2.87 -6.47
C LEU A 289 4.95 -3.81 -7.43
N VAL A 290 5.60 -4.85 -6.90
CA VAL A 290 6.32 -5.84 -7.71
C VAL A 290 5.35 -6.71 -8.52
N HIS A 291 4.27 -7.17 -7.90
CA HIS A 291 3.21 -7.93 -8.54
C HIS A 291 1.91 -7.87 -7.71
N PRO A 292 0.75 -7.54 -8.31
CA PRO A 292 0.50 -7.37 -9.74
C PRO A 292 0.81 -5.95 -10.26
N GLY A 293 1.24 -5.04 -9.39
CA GLY A 293 1.34 -3.60 -9.66
C GLY A 293 0.09 -2.84 -9.21
N ALA A 294 0.28 -1.64 -8.67
CA ALA A 294 -0.80 -0.84 -8.08
C ALA A 294 -1.89 -0.46 -9.12
N ASP A 295 -1.52 -0.21 -10.38
CA ASP A 295 -2.48 0.05 -11.47
C ASP A 295 -3.48 -1.09 -11.70
N VAL A 296 -3.07 -2.34 -11.47
CA VAL A 296 -3.96 -3.51 -11.63
C VAL A 296 -4.96 -3.56 -10.48
N VAL A 297 -4.49 -3.30 -9.27
CA VAL A 297 -5.33 -3.27 -8.06
C VAL A 297 -6.33 -2.11 -8.12
N GLU A 298 -5.90 -0.93 -8.59
CA GLU A 298 -6.78 0.22 -8.80
C GLU A 298 -7.92 -0.11 -9.77
N LYS A 299 -7.59 -0.76 -10.91
CA LYS A 299 -8.59 -1.21 -11.90
C LYS A 299 -9.54 -2.26 -11.34
N ALA A 300 -9.10 -3.08 -10.40
CA ALA A 300 -9.96 -4.02 -9.67
C ALA A 300 -10.84 -3.32 -8.61
N GLY A 301 -10.68 -2.01 -8.42
CA GLY A 301 -11.47 -1.19 -7.51
C GLY A 301 -10.85 -1.02 -6.12
N GLY A 302 -9.52 -1.17 -6.01
CA GLY A 302 -8.78 -1.08 -4.75
C GLY A 302 -8.54 -2.45 -4.10
N VAL A 303 -7.68 -2.47 -3.10
CA VAL A 303 -7.18 -3.68 -2.43
C VAL A 303 -8.30 -4.42 -1.72
N HIS A 304 -9.23 -3.70 -1.07
CA HIS A 304 -10.44 -4.25 -0.43
C HIS A 304 -11.24 -5.13 -1.39
N LYS A 305 -11.64 -4.57 -2.54
CA LYS A 305 -12.38 -5.32 -3.59
C LYS A 305 -11.53 -6.44 -4.20
N PHE A 306 -10.25 -6.18 -4.43
CA PHE A 306 -9.33 -7.14 -5.03
C PHE A 306 -9.18 -8.41 -4.20
N MET A 307 -9.20 -8.30 -2.87
CA MET A 307 -9.03 -9.43 -1.94
C MET A 307 -10.32 -9.85 -1.22
N ASN A 308 -11.47 -9.29 -1.60
CA ASN A 308 -12.77 -9.53 -0.97
C ASN A 308 -12.79 -9.26 0.54
N ARG A 309 -12.22 -8.13 0.97
CA ARG A 309 -12.19 -7.69 2.37
C ARG A 309 -12.83 -6.31 2.51
N ASP A 310 -13.88 -6.22 3.30
CA ASP A 310 -14.57 -4.96 3.59
C ASP A 310 -14.10 -4.28 4.89
N ASP A 311 -13.21 -4.93 5.63
CA ASP A 311 -12.69 -4.43 6.91
C ASP A 311 -11.38 -3.64 6.73
N PRO A 312 -10.99 -2.77 7.69
CA PRO A 312 -9.84 -1.89 7.56
C PRO A 312 -8.52 -2.56 7.16
N ILE A 313 -7.73 -1.83 6.35
CA ILE A 313 -6.38 -2.20 5.91
C ILE A 313 -5.39 -1.07 6.18
N ILE A 314 -4.20 -1.41 6.67
CA ILE A 314 -3.04 -0.53 6.74
C ILE A 314 -1.99 -0.99 5.72
N THR A 315 -1.36 -0.06 5.01
CA THR A 315 -0.25 -0.35 4.10
C THR A 315 1.04 0.32 4.55
N ASP A 316 2.17 -0.38 4.40
CA ASP A 316 3.48 0.25 4.54
C ASP A 316 3.89 1.02 3.29
N SER A 317 5.02 1.71 3.38
CA SER A 317 5.63 2.42 2.27
C SER A 317 6.33 1.51 1.25
N GLY A 318 6.63 0.27 1.65
CA GLY A 318 7.52 -0.65 0.95
C GLY A 318 9.02 -0.45 1.24
N GLY A 319 9.39 0.59 2.01
CA GLY A 319 10.79 0.92 2.32
C GLY A 319 11.51 -0.20 3.06
N PHE A 320 10.90 -0.71 4.15
CA PHE A 320 11.48 -1.80 4.95
C PHE A 320 11.93 -3.00 4.11
N GLN A 321 11.14 -3.42 3.11
CA GLN A 321 11.45 -4.58 2.27
C GLN A 321 12.52 -4.26 1.25
N VAL A 322 12.57 -3.03 0.73
CA VAL A 322 13.66 -2.56 -0.11
C VAL A 322 14.99 -2.69 0.62
N PHE A 323 15.06 -2.31 1.90
CA PHE A 323 16.29 -2.41 2.69
C PHE A 323 16.59 -3.84 3.17
N SER A 324 15.59 -4.56 3.69
CA SER A 324 15.80 -5.90 4.26
C SER A 324 16.04 -6.99 3.21
N LEU A 325 15.46 -6.90 2.01
CA LEU A 325 15.73 -7.84 0.90
C LEU A 325 16.99 -7.48 0.11
N ALA A 326 17.61 -6.35 0.41
CA ALA A 326 18.91 -5.98 -0.15
C ALA A 326 20.08 -6.60 0.59
N SER A 327 19.91 -6.84 1.89
CA SER A 327 20.89 -7.50 2.73
C SER A 327 20.97 -8.99 2.37
N THR A 328 21.79 -9.35 1.38
CA THR A 328 22.26 -10.73 1.19
C THR A 328 23.38 -11.10 2.18
N SER A 329 23.73 -10.17 3.08
CA SER A 329 24.57 -10.39 4.25
C SER A 329 23.77 -11.12 5.32
N GLY A 330 24.20 -12.32 5.68
CA GLY A 330 23.56 -13.17 6.70
C GLY A 330 23.68 -12.67 8.14
N GLU A 331 23.65 -11.36 8.37
CA GLU A 331 23.62 -10.72 9.68
C GLU A 331 22.62 -9.54 9.60
N ASP A 332 21.54 -9.69 10.37
CA ASP A 332 20.70 -8.62 10.94
C ASP A 332 19.70 -7.88 10.03
N GLY A 333 18.52 -8.50 9.86
CA GLY A 333 17.25 -7.78 9.91
C GLY A 333 16.69 -7.78 11.35
N PRO A 334 15.70 -6.96 11.69
CA PRO A 334 15.13 -6.91 13.03
C PRO A 334 14.25 -8.14 13.24
N GLU A 335 14.85 -9.26 13.64
CA GLU A 335 14.24 -10.41 14.30
C GLU A 335 15.27 -11.55 14.34
N LEU A 336 15.47 -12.14 15.52
CA LEU A 336 16.22 -13.37 15.73
C LEU A 336 15.87 -14.44 14.68
N LYS A 337 16.70 -14.59 13.64
CA LYS A 337 16.60 -15.69 12.66
C LYS A 337 17.96 -16.35 12.49
N LYS A 338 17.98 -17.66 12.80
CA LYS A 338 19.13 -18.56 12.62
C LYS A 338 19.67 -18.48 11.19
N LYS A 339 21.01 -18.46 11.08
CA LYS A 339 21.82 -18.49 9.86
C LYS A 339 21.30 -19.51 8.83
N SER A 340 20.75 -19.06 7.71
CA SER A 340 20.49 -19.88 6.53
C SER A 340 21.66 -19.82 5.55
N LYS A 341 22.01 -20.96 4.94
CA LYS A 341 23.15 -21.13 4.03
C LYS A 341 23.10 -20.15 2.83
N ARG A 342 24.28 -19.58 2.51
CA ARG A 342 24.55 -18.69 1.38
C ARG A 342 24.18 -19.34 0.04
N ASN A 343 23.49 -18.61 -0.83
CA ASN A 343 23.50 -18.85 -2.27
C ASN A 343 24.57 -17.95 -2.90
N GLU A 344 25.51 -18.56 -3.62
CA GLU A 344 26.75 -17.90 -4.10
C GLU A 344 26.56 -16.98 -5.32
N ASN A 345 25.33 -16.73 -5.79
CA ASN A 345 25.05 -16.01 -7.05
C ASN A 345 24.03 -14.83 -6.97
N GLY A 346 23.81 -14.19 -5.81
CA GLY A 346 22.78 -13.13 -5.69
C GLY A 346 23.27 -11.83 -5.05
N GLY A 347 23.52 -10.78 -5.85
CA GLY A 347 23.60 -9.41 -5.33
C GLY A 347 22.25 -8.95 -4.77
N GLY A 348 22.27 -8.12 -3.73
CA GLY A 348 21.08 -7.57 -3.09
C GLY A 348 20.09 -6.88 -4.04
N THR A 349 18.83 -6.78 -3.64
CA THR A 349 17.78 -6.12 -4.44
C THR A 349 17.92 -4.59 -4.49
N LEU A 350 18.40 -3.91 -3.43
CA LEU A 350 18.62 -2.46 -3.44
C LEU A 350 19.83 -2.09 -4.32
N VAL A 351 19.65 -1.06 -5.14
CA VAL A 351 20.67 -0.55 -6.05
C VAL A 351 21.20 0.81 -5.59
N LYS A 352 20.31 1.72 -5.17
CA LYS A 352 20.68 3.08 -4.76
C LYS A 352 19.69 3.66 -3.75
N VAL A 353 20.22 4.43 -2.80
CA VAL A 353 19.47 5.32 -1.92
C VAL A 353 19.96 6.75 -2.17
N SER A 354 19.07 7.72 -2.22
CA SER A 354 19.38 9.14 -2.44
C SER A 354 18.28 10.03 -1.92
N GLU A 355 18.47 11.35 -1.87
CA GLU A 355 17.42 12.30 -1.48
C GLU A 355 16.09 12.06 -2.20
N GLU A 356 16.12 11.70 -3.49
CA GLU A 356 14.90 11.47 -4.27
C GLU A 356 14.11 10.23 -3.86
N GLY A 357 14.76 9.25 -3.24
CA GLY A 357 14.18 7.95 -2.91
C GLY A 357 15.15 6.80 -3.15
N THR A 358 14.58 5.61 -3.37
CA THR A 358 15.32 4.36 -3.57
C THR A 358 15.11 3.79 -4.96
N LEU A 359 16.16 3.15 -5.48
CA LEU A 359 16.11 2.35 -6.70
C LEU A 359 16.43 0.91 -6.32
N PHE A 360 15.54 -0.02 -6.64
CA PHE A 360 15.73 -1.44 -6.35
C PHE A 360 15.34 -2.32 -7.52
N ARG A 361 15.79 -3.56 -7.47
CA ARG A 361 15.53 -4.61 -8.44
C ARG A 361 14.39 -5.49 -7.94
N SER A 362 13.34 -5.61 -8.74
CA SER A 362 12.23 -6.54 -8.51
C SER A 362 12.77 -7.97 -8.36
N TYR A 363 12.43 -8.64 -7.26
CA TYR A 363 12.74 -10.07 -7.07
C TYR A 363 11.96 -10.99 -8.02
N HIS A 364 10.89 -10.49 -8.64
CA HIS A 364 10.03 -11.29 -9.52
C HIS A 364 10.58 -11.38 -10.94
N ASN A 365 11.11 -10.29 -11.50
CA ASN A 365 11.53 -10.23 -12.90
C ASN A 365 12.81 -9.43 -13.16
N GLY A 366 13.50 -8.95 -12.11
CA GLY A 366 14.75 -8.23 -12.25
C GLY A 366 14.62 -6.78 -12.76
N LYS A 367 13.40 -6.28 -12.99
CA LYS A 367 13.16 -4.90 -13.43
C LYS A 367 13.56 -3.91 -12.33
N LEU A 368 14.16 -2.79 -12.73
CA LEU A 368 14.43 -1.68 -11.82
C LEU A 368 13.13 -0.92 -11.53
N ILE A 369 12.86 -0.70 -10.25
CA ILE A 369 11.72 0.04 -9.72
C ILE A 369 12.28 1.18 -8.88
N GLU A 370 11.80 2.39 -9.16
CA GLU A 370 12.11 3.61 -8.40
C GLU A 370 10.96 3.89 -7.44
N LEU A 371 11.29 4.04 -6.16
CA LEU A 371 10.37 4.28 -5.08
C LEU A 371 10.77 5.57 -4.37
N THR A 372 10.00 6.63 -4.63
CA THR A 372 10.13 7.96 -4.01
C THR A 372 9.01 8.13 -2.98
N PRO A 373 9.11 9.12 -2.07
CA PRO A 373 8.01 9.51 -1.19
C PRO A 373 6.68 9.66 -1.93
N GLU A 374 6.68 10.39 -3.05
CA GLU A 374 5.48 10.66 -3.85
C GLU A 374 4.97 9.41 -4.58
N SER A 375 5.86 8.58 -5.14
CA SER A 375 5.44 7.37 -5.84
C SER A 375 4.93 6.29 -4.88
N SER A 376 5.47 6.22 -3.66
CA SER A 376 4.94 5.37 -2.59
C SER A 376 3.54 5.81 -2.17
N VAL A 377 3.32 7.11 -1.93
CA VAL A 377 1.99 7.64 -1.62
C VAL A 377 1.01 7.37 -2.76
N ALA A 378 1.39 7.65 -4.01
CA ALA A 378 0.56 7.39 -5.17
C ALA A 378 0.15 5.91 -5.27
N ALA A 379 1.08 4.99 -5.06
CA ALA A 379 0.78 3.56 -5.04
C ALA A 379 -0.20 3.19 -3.92
N GLN A 380 -0.01 3.71 -2.71
CA GLN A 380 -0.92 3.47 -1.59
C GLN A 380 -2.32 4.09 -1.83
N LYS A 381 -2.41 5.22 -2.56
CA LYS A 381 -3.70 5.79 -3.03
C LYS A 381 -4.41 4.85 -4.00
N GLN A 382 -3.67 4.24 -4.93
CA GLN A 382 -4.18 3.29 -5.91
C GLN A 382 -4.62 1.97 -5.26
N LEU A 383 -3.85 1.49 -4.28
CA LEU A 383 -4.25 0.36 -3.44
C LEU A 383 -5.51 0.71 -2.64
N GLY A 384 -5.61 1.92 -2.10
CA GLY A 384 -6.79 2.38 -1.38
C GLY A 384 -6.99 1.72 -0.01
N SER A 385 -5.91 1.48 0.73
CA SER A 385 -5.97 1.13 2.16
C SER A 385 -6.66 2.22 3.00
N ASP A 386 -6.94 1.98 4.28
CA ASP A 386 -7.50 2.98 5.20
C ASP A 386 -6.41 3.85 5.83
N ILE A 387 -5.27 3.23 6.16
CA ILE A 387 -4.12 3.88 6.80
C ILE A 387 -2.89 3.63 5.92
N ILE A 388 -2.11 4.68 5.69
CA ILE A 388 -0.87 4.63 4.90
C ILE A 388 0.32 5.05 5.74
N ILE A 389 1.47 4.40 5.53
CA ILE A 389 2.74 4.76 6.16
C ILE A 389 3.62 5.44 5.10
N PRO A 390 4.20 6.62 5.38
CA PRO A 390 5.08 7.33 4.48
C PRO A 390 6.40 6.58 4.28
N LEU A 391 7.10 6.89 3.17
CA LEU A 391 8.42 6.33 2.93
C LEU A 391 9.44 6.88 3.94
N ASP A 392 10.21 5.97 4.52
CA ASP A 392 11.23 6.21 5.52
C ASP A 392 12.52 5.46 5.17
N GLU A 393 13.65 5.89 5.76
CA GLU A 393 14.91 5.16 5.62
C GLU A 393 15.09 4.19 6.79
N LEU A 394 15.44 2.94 6.48
CA LEU A 394 15.80 1.94 7.48
C LEU A 394 17.30 1.63 7.42
N PRO A 395 18.15 2.32 8.20
CA PRO A 395 19.56 1.99 8.28
C PRO A 395 19.76 0.64 9.00
N PRO A 396 20.85 -0.09 8.72
CA PRO A 396 21.22 -1.28 9.49
C PRO A 396 21.33 -1.00 11.00
N TYR A 397 21.19 -2.03 11.82
CA TYR A 397 21.27 -1.89 13.29
C TYR A 397 22.63 -1.31 13.74
N HIS A 398 23.72 -1.77 13.14
CA HIS A 398 25.09 -1.34 13.45
C HIS A 398 25.54 -0.20 12.53
N VAL A 399 25.00 1.00 12.75
CA VAL A 399 25.45 2.24 12.07
C VAL A 399 26.09 3.21 13.05
N SER A 400 26.97 4.07 12.54
CA SER A 400 27.52 5.17 13.34
C SER A 400 26.41 6.14 13.75
N GLU A 401 26.59 6.81 14.90
CA GLU A 401 25.66 7.83 15.38
C GLU A 401 25.45 8.95 14.34
N GLN A 402 26.52 9.37 13.67
CA GLN A 402 26.46 10.33 12.58
C GLN A 402 25.58 9.83 11.42
N ARG A 403 25.74 8.57 10.98
CA ARG A 403 24.91 8.03 9.89
C ARG A 403 23.45 7.84 10.30
N LEU A 404 23.21 7.49 11.56
CA LEU A 404 21.87 7.42 12.14
C LEU A 404 21.19 8.79 12.15
N LYS A 405 21.93 9.84 12.53
CA LYS A 405 21.46 11.23 12.47
C LYS A 405 21.10 11.65 11.04
N GLU A 406 21.98 11.38 10.07
CA GLU A 406 21.70 11.62 8.64
C GLU A 406 20.44 10.87 8.17
N SER A 407 20.24 9.65 8.67
CA SER A 407 19.07 8.83 8.34
C SER A 407 17.77 9.40 8.89
N VAL A 408 17.80 9.92 10.10
CA VAL A 408 16.66 10.61 10.72
C VAL A 408 16.28 11.85 9.90
N PHE A 409 17.27 12.66 9.52
CA PHE A 409 17.02 13.85 8.71
C PHE A 409 16.47 13.51 7.31
N LEU A 410 17.03 12.48 6.65
CA LEU A 410 16.51 11.99 5.37
C LEU A 410 15.06 11.46 5.51
N SER A 411 14.79 10.68 6.55
CA SER A 411 13.45 10.15 6.83
C SER A 411 12.46 11.29 7.06
N HIS A 412 12.81 12.30 7.85
CA HIS A 412 11.93 13.47 8.04
C HIS A 412 11.65 14.22 6.74
N ARG A 413 12.64 14.39 5.86
CA ARG A 413 12.43 15.00 4.53
C ARG A 413 11.52 14.14 3.65
N TRP A 414 11.68 12.82 3.66
CA TRP A 414 10.82 11.90 2.93
C TRP A 414 9.39 11.84 3.48
N GLU A 415 9.23 11.85 4.80
CA GLU A 415 7.92 11.89 5.46
C GLU A 415 7.20 13.20 5.19
N ALA A 416 7.90 14.34 5.24
CA ALA A 416 7.37 15.65 4.87
C ALA A 416 6.88 15.68 3.42
N ARG A 417 7.67 15.16 2.48
CA ARG A 417 7.27 15.03 1.07
C ARG A 417 6.08 14.09 0.87
N SER A 418 6.06 12.98 1.59
CA SER A 418 4.93 12.03 1.59
C SER A 418 3.65 12.70 2.09
N LEU A 419 3.75 13.45 3.18
CA LEU A 419 2.62 14.18 3.76
C LEU A 419 2.11 15.26 2.81
N LEU A 420 2.99 16.06 2.18
CA LEU A 420 2.59 17.03 1.17
C LEU A 420 1.90 16.37 -0.03
N ALA A 421 2.41 15.24 -0.52
CA ALA A 421 1.77 14.48 -1.59
C ALA A 421 0.39 13.96 -1.18
N HIS A 422 0.23 13.53 0.07
CA HIS A 422 -1.03 13.07 0.62
C HIS A 422 -2.04 14.21 0.83
N LEU A 423 -1.64 15.34 1.40
CA LEU A 423 -2.55 16.45 1.67
C LEU A 423 -3.07 17.13 0.39
N LYS A 424 -2.31 17.07 -0.72
CA LYS A 424 -2.79 17.49 -2.05
C LYS A 424 -4.00 16.68 -2.53
N ASN A 425 -4.10 15.41 -2.12
CA ASN A 425 -5.24 14.55 -2.40
C ASN A 425 -5.40 13.51 -1.27
N PRO A 426 -6.14 13.84 -0.19
CA PRO A 426 -6.24 12.99 1.00
C PRO A 426 -7.03 11.69 0.73
N ASN A 427 -7.74 11.60 -0.39
CA ASN A 427 -8.57 10.44 -0.72
C ASN A 427 -7.80 9.38 -1.50
N ALA A 428 -8.19 8.12 -1.32
CA ALA A 428 -7.81 7.01 -2.17
C ALA A 428 -8.41 7.16 -3.57
N ALA A 429 -7.86 6.43 -4.55
CA ALA A 429 -8.48 6.30 -5.87
C ALA A 429 -9.88 5.66 -5.80
N ALA A 430 -10.12 4.84 -4.76
CA ALA A 430 -11.42 4.25 -4.45
C ALA A 430 -12.44 5.26 -3.85
N GLY A 431 -12.01 6.46 -3.49
CA GLY A 431 -12.89 7.60 -3.13
C GLY A 431 -13.03 7.90 -1.64
N HIS A 432 -12.53 7.06 -0.73
CA HIS A 432 -12.54 7.32 0.72
C HIS A 432 -11.30 8.07 1.19
N ARG A 433 -11.40 8.79 2.32
CA ARG A 433 -10.23 9.40 2.98
C ARG A 433 -9.31 8.32 3.52
N GLN A 434 -8.01 8.52 3.34
CA GLN A 434 -6.98 7.71 3.99
C GLN A 434 -6.32 8.51 5.11
N ALA A 435 -5.94 7.84 6.19
CA ALA A 435 -5.11 8.43 7.23
C ALA A 435 -3.63 8.17 6.93
N MET A 436 -2.74 9.07 7.36
CA MET A 436 -1.29 8.87 7.30
C MET A 436 -0.67 8.86 8.70
N TYR A 437 0.08 7.83 9.03
CA TYR A 437 0.84 7.78 10.29
C TYR A 437 2.31 8.06 10.03
N ALA A 438 2.89 9.03 10.74
CA ALA A 438 4.34 9.27 10.69
C ALA A 438 5.12 8.10 11.29
N VAL A 439 6.41 7.97 10.97
CA VAL A 439 7.28 6.92 11.54
C VAL A 439 8.36 7.55 12.40
N ILE A 440 8.26 7.38 13.72
CA ILE A 440 9.31 7.84 14.61
C ILE A 440 10.54 6.94 14.44
N HIS A 441 11.68 7.56 14.14
CA HIS A 441 13.01 6.94 14.01
C HIS A 441 14.02 7.49 15.04
N GLY A 442 15.28 7.04 14.96
CA GLY A 442 16.36 7.49 15.86
C GLY A 442 17.08 6.36 16.61
N GLY A 443 16.80 5.09 16.28
CA GLY A 443 17.40 3.94 16.96
C GLY A 443 17.07 3.93 18.46
N THR A 444 18.05 3.59 19.29
CA THR A 444 17.97 3.70 20.75
C THR A 444 18.41 5.05 21.29
N ASN A 445 18.83 6.00 20.43
CA ASN A 445 19.27 7.32 20.87
C ASN A 445 18.05 8.21 21.17
N GLN A 446 17.87 8.54 22.46
CA GLN A 446 16.75 9.36 22.93
C GLN A 446 16.75 10.79 22.37
N GLU A 447 17.92 11.39 22.09
CA GLU A 447 17.99 12.72 21.48
C GLU A 447 17.44 12.70 20.07
N LEU A 448 17.86 11.73 19.24
CA LEU A 448 17.36 11.58 17.87
C LEU A 448 15.87 11.20 17.83
N ARG A 449 15.42 10.39 18.80
CA ARG A 449 13.99 10.09 18.99
C ARG A 449 13.21 11.34 19.38
N GLY A 450 13.76 12.17 20.27
CA GLY A 450 13.20 13.46 20.65
C GLY A 450 13.04 14.40 19.46
N LEU A 451 14.09 14.56 18.65
CA LEU A 451 14.03 15.32 17.40
C LEU A 451 12.92 14.82 16.47
N SER A 452 12.75 13.50 16.36
CA SER A 452 11.68 12.91 15.56
C SER A 452 10.29 13.19 16.12
N VAL A 453 10.12 13.08 17.44
CA VAL A 453 8.84 13.41 18.08
C VAL A 453 8.50 14.88 17.88
N ASP A 454 9.43 15.79 18.19
CA ASP A 454 9.20 17.23 18.11
C ASP A 454 8.82 17.66 16.69
N TYR A 455 9.57 17.17 15.69
CA TYR A 455 9.28 17.48 14.30
C TYR A 455 7.97 16.86 13.81
N LEU A 456 7.81 15.53 13.92
CA LEU A 456 6.67 14.83 13.32
C LEU A 456 5.36 15.12 14.04
N SER A 457 5.40 15.44 15.34
CA SER A 457 4.20 15.85 16.08
C SER A 457 3.75 17.29 15.77
N SER A 458 4.65 18.13 15.26
CA SER A 458 4.31 19.48 14.77
C SER A 458 3.59 19.48 13.41
N LEU A 459 3.59 18.34 12.71
CA LEU A 459 2.96 18.17 11.40
C LEU A 459 1.57 17.49 11.52
N PRO A 460 0.65 17.72 10.56
CA PRO A 460 -0.73 17.24 10.62
C PRO A 460 -0.89 15.75 10.25
N PHE A 461 -0.12 14.85 10.88
CA PHE A 461 -0.30 13.40 10.75
C PHE A 461 -1.50 12.91 11.57
N ASP A 462 -2.13 11.81 11.14
CA ASP A 462 -3.30 11.22 11.79
C ASP A 462 -2.94 10.28 12.95
N GLY A 463 -1.70 9.80 13.00
CA GLY A 463 -1.18 8.88 14.02
C GLY A 463 0.34 8.71 13.95
N TYR A 464 0.90 7.88 14.83
CA TYR A 464 2.34 7.66 14.91
C TYR A 464 2.67 6.18 14.95
N ALA A 465 3.48 5.75 14.00
CA ALA A 465 4.15 4.47 14.01
C ALA A 465 5.52 4.59 14.68
N ILE A 466 5.95 3.53 15.35
CA ILE A 466 7.25 3.43 16.01
C ILE A 466 8.05 2.39 15.24
N GLY A 467 9.02 2.88 14.47
CA GLY A 467 9.86 2.07 13.59
C GLY A 467 11.34 2.15 13.94
N GLY A 468 12.17 1.65 13.01
CA GLY A 468 13.61 1.62 13.13
C GLY A 468 14.13 0.59 14.12
N SER A 469 15.40 0.73 14.51
CA SER A 469 15.97 -0.08 15.58
C SER A 469 15.33 0.28 16.93
N LEU A 470 14.87 -0.75 17.65
CA LEU A 470 14.24 -0.64 18.97
C LEU A 470 15.14 -1.18 20.10
N GLY A 471 16.42 -1.43 19.81
CA GLY A 471 17.37 -2.03 20.76
C GLY A 471 17.70 -3.48 20.46
N LYS A 472 18.72 -4.00 21.15
CA LYS A 472 19.24 -5.37 20.92
C LYS A 472 18.37 -6.44 21.59
N ASP A 473 17.65 -6.04 22.62
CA ASP A 473 16.85 -6.91 23.47
C ASP A 473 15.55 -6.22 23.90
N ARG A 474 14.71 -6.99 24.58
CA ARG A 474 13.40 -6.53 25.04
C ARG A 474 13.53 -5.46 26.14
N GLU A 475 14.58 -5.47 26.94
CA GLU A 475 14.72 -4.50 28.03
C GLU A 475 15.03 -3.11 27.48
N GLU A 476 15.97 -3.01 26.53
CA GLU A 476 16.28 -1.77 25.82
C GLU A 476 15.05 -1.24 25.06
N MET A 477 14.29 -2.12 24.40
CA MET A 477 13.03 -1.73 23.74
C MET A 477 12.04 -1.14 24.74
N LEU A 478 11.84 -1.77 25.90
CA LEU A 478 10.91 -1.27 26.90
C LEU A 478 11.38 0.03 27.54
N GLU A 479 12.68 0.20 27.76
CA GLU A 479 13.26 1.47 28.23
C GLU A 479 13.00 2.61 27.24
N LEU A 480 13.28 2.37 25.95
CA LEU A 480 12.99 3.32 24.89
C LEU A 480 11.49 3.66 24.83
N LEU A 481 10.62 2.67 24.82
CA LEU A 481 9.17 2.87 24.70
C LEU A 481 8.59 3.59 25.93
N ARG A 482 9.06 3.28 27.15
CA ARG A 482 8.68 4.01 28.37
C ARG A 482 9.03 5.49 28.29
N TRP A 483 10.16 5.82 27.68
CA TRP A 483 10.56 7.20 27.47
C TRP A 483 9.78 7.87 26.33
N LEU A 484 9.57 7.15 25.22
CA LEU A 484 9.01 7.70 23.98
C LEU A 484 7.51 7.94 24.05
N LEU A 485 6.72 6.94 24.43
CA LEU A 485 5.25 6.96 24.30
C LEU A 485 4.58 8.12 25.08
N PRO A 486 5.01 8.50 26.30
CA PRO A 486 4.43 9.64 27.01
C PRO A 486 4.62 11.01 26.32
N ARG A 487 5.53 11.11 25.35
CA ARG A 487 5.84 12.33 24.61
C ARG A 487 5.02 12.46 23.31
N LEU A 488 4.36 11.39 22.88
CA LEU A 488 3.50 11.42 21.71
C LEU A 488 2.13 12.03 22.05
N PRO A 489 1.47 12.69 21.08
CA PRO A 489 0.12 13.23 21.25
C PRO A 489 -0.89 12.18 21.72
N LYS A 490 -1.63 12.50 22.79
CA LYS A 490 -2.56 11.55 23.44
C LYS A 490 -3.85 11.34 22.64
N ASP A 491 -4.20 12.29 21.79
CA ASP A 491 -5.38 12.28 20.92
C ASP A 491 -5.13 11.50 19.61
N LYS A 492 -3.96 10.87 19.47
CA LYS A 492 -3.56 10.10 18.28
C LYS A 492 -3.16 8.67 18.64
N PRO A 493 -3.38 7.71 17.72
CA PRO A 493 -3.04 6.31 17.92
C PRO A 493 -1.54 6.06 17.70
N ASN A 494 -1.00 5.12 18.47
CA ASN A 494 0.37 4.64 18.43
C ASN A 494 0.43 3.21 17.86
N HIS A 495 1.19 3.02 16.79
CA HIS A 495 1.37 1.73 16.10
C HIS A 495 2.80 1.23 16.29
N LEU A 496 3.01 0.07 16.89
CA LEU A 496 4.34 -0.55 17.00
C LEU A 496 4.59 -1.46 15.79
N LEU A 497 5.61 -1.14 14.99
CA LEU A 497 5.90 -1.86 13.76
C LEU A 497 6.66 -3.16 14.02
N GLY A 498 6.15 -4.27 13.49
CA GLY A 498 6.85 -5.54 13.34
C GLY A 498 7.02 -6.40 14.60
N ILE A 499 6.44 -6.02 15.74
CA ILE A 499 6.57 -6.74 17.02
C ILE A 499 5.18 -6.98 17.62
N ALA A 500 4.76 -8.25 17.69
CA ALA A 500 3.49 -8.63 18.31
C ALA A 500 3.47 -10.09 18.82
N ASP A 501 4.60 -10.65 19.26
CA ASP A 501 4.58 -11.89 20.04
C ASP A 501 3.93 -11.65 21.41
N ILE A 502 3.40 -12.71 22.03
CA ILE A 502 2.58 -12.61 23.25
C ILE A 502 3.32 -11.89 24.40
N PRO A 503 4.57 -12.27 24.75
CA PRO A 503 5.33 -11.54 25.76
C PRO A 503 5.50 -10.05 25.45
N SER A 504 5.76 -9.70 24.18
CA SER A 504 5.90 -8.30 23.77
C SER A 504 4.57 -7.54 23.90
N VAL A 505 3.46 -8.11 23.43
CA VAL A 505 2.11 -7.54 23.60
C VAL A 505 1.85 -7.16 25.06
N GLN A 506 2.07 -8.10 25.97
CA GLN A 506 1.83 -7.89 27.40
C GLN A 506 2.73 -6.81 28.00
N ALA A 507 3.93 -6.61 27.46
CA ALA A 507 4.90 -5.66 27.97
C ALA A 507 4.72 -4.24 27.40
N VAL A 508 4.29 -4.10 26.15
CA VAL A 508 4.22 -2.78 25.46
C VAL A 508 2.85 -2.11 25.57
N VAL A 509 1.76 -2.86 25.69
CA VAL A 509 0.42 -2.27 25.91
C VAL A 509 0.36 -1.38 27.16
N PRO A 510 0.91 -1.78 28.33
CA PRO A 510 1.01 -0.90 29.51
C PRO A 510 1.72 0.43 29.26
N LEU A 511 2.50 0.54 28.18
CA LEU A 511 3.24 1.75 27.86
C LEU A 511 2.45 2.72 26.97
N GLY A 512 1.30 2.30 26.42
CA GLY A 512 0.44 3.14 25.58
C GLY A 512 0.48 2.85 24.08
N VAL A 513 0.89 1.63 23.69
CA VAL A 513 0.77 1.13 22.30
C VAL A 513 -0.67 0.69 22.01
N ASP A 514 -1.25 1.16 20.90
CA ASP A 514 -2.64 0.87 20.53
C ASP A 514 -2.78 -0.21 19.46
N THR A 515 -1.80 -0.36 18.58
CA THR A 515 -1.84 -1.38 17.53
C THR A 515 -0.44 -1.94 17.30
N MET A 516 -0.35 -3.23 16.97
CA MET A 516 0.92 -3.92 16.75
C MET A 516 0.75 -4.93 15.62
N ASP A 517 1.68 -4.94 14.66
CA ASP A 517 1.67 -5.91 13.57
C ASP A 517 2.75 -6.98 13.73
N ALA A 518 2.42 -8.22 13.33
CA ALA A 518 3.43 -9.24 13.13
C ALA A 518 2.94 -10.36 12.21
N CYS A 519 3.88 -10.93 11.45
CA CYS A 519 3.67 -12.20 10.76
C CYS A 519 3.81 -13.43 11.69
N HIS A 520 4.32 -13.23 12.91
CA HIS A 520 4.73 -14.31 13.81
C HIS A 520 3.62 -15.33 14.10
N PRO A 521 2.39 -14.95 14.51
CA PRO A 521 1.37 -15.94 14.87
C PRO A 521 0.98 -16.88 13.73
N THR A 522 0.78 -16.36 12.52
CA THR A 522 0.47 -17.20 11.35
C THR A 522 1.71 -17.97 10.87
N ARG A 523 2.92 -17.43 11.05
CA ARG A 523 4.17 -18.12 10.69
C ARG A 523 4.39 -19.35 11.56
N ILE A 524 4.31 -19.22 12.88
CA ILE A 524 4.52 -20.37 13.79
C ILE A 524 3.40 -21.41 13.66
N ALA A 525 2.17 -20.98 13.36
CA ALA A 525 1.04 -21.86 13.08
C ALA A 525 1.36 -22.83 11.94
N ARG A 526 1.83 -22.30 10.80
CA ARG A 526 2.20 -23.11 9.62
C ARG A 526 3.37 -24.06 9.88
N HIS A 527 4.12 -23.85 10.95
CA HIS A 527 5.21 -24.74 11.39
C HIS A 527 4.79 -25.63 12.58
N GLY A 528 3.50 -25.71 12.90
CA GLY A 528 2.95 -26.64 13.90
C GLY A 528 3.07 -26.15 15.34
N THR A 529 3.16 -24.84 15.57
CA THR A 529 2.98 -24.25 16.92
C THR A 529 1.64 -23.54 16.99
N LEU A 530 0.77 -24.02 17.88
CA LEU A 530 -0.55 -23.47 18.15
C LEU A 530 -0.53 -22.75 19.51
N LEU A 531 -1.15 -21.57 19.59
CA LEU A 531 -1.16 -20.74 20.79
C LEU A 531 -2.17 -21.28 21.80
N SER A 532 -1.81 -21.32 23.07
CA SER A 532 -2.72 -21.73 24.13
C SER A 532 -2.37 -21.05 25.45
N LYS A 533 -3.38 -20.77 26.26
CA LYS A 533 -3.20 -20.24 27.63
C LYS A 533 -2.40 -21.18 28.53
N GLN A 534 -2.43 -22.48 28.25
CA GLN A 534 -1.66 -23.50 28.98
C GLN A 534 -0.22 -23.63 28.47
N GLY A 535 0.20 -22.76 27.54
CA GLY A 535 1.47 -22.81 26.85
C GLY A 535 1.34 -23.36 25.43
N ASP A 536 2.28 -22.96 24.57
CA ASP A 536 2.32 -23.34 23.16
C ASP A 536 2.18 -24.85 22.92
N VAL A 537 1.22 -25.24 22.08
CA VAL A 537 1.01 -26.62 21.63
C VAL A 537 1.88 -26.89 20.41
N LYS A 538 2.90 -27.74 20.57
CA LYS A 538 3.77 -28.19 19.46
C LYS A 538 3.14 -29.39 18.75
N ILE A 539 2.12 -29.13 17.93
CA ILE A 539 1.20 -30.14 17.41
C ILE A 539 1.86 -31.29 16.64
N ASN A 540 3.09 -31.11 16.15
CA ASN A 540 3.88 -32.18 15.51
C ASN A 540 4.36 -33.28 16.46
N SER A 541 4.31 -33.05 17.77
CA SER A 541 4.73 -34.01 18.79
C SER A 541 3.80 -35.23 18.81
N GLY A 542 4.38 -36.43 18.96
CA GLY A 542 3.62 -37.69 19.00
C GLY A 542 2.67 -37.81 20.18
N ILE A 543 2.85 -36.99 21.23
CA ILE A 543 1.95 -36.96 22.40
C ILE A 543 0.51 -36.60 22.03
N TYR A 544 0.30 -35.94 20.89
CA TYR A 544 -1.03 -35.51 20.45
C TYR A 544 -1.76 -36.55 19.60
N LEU A 545 -1.17 -37.72 19.32
CA LEU A 545 -1.76 -38.75 18.45
C LEU A 545 -3.15 -39.20 18.91
N GLU A 546 -3.32 -39.43 20.21
CA GLU A 546 -4.58 -39.87 20.83
C GLU A 546 -5.23 -38.76 21.68
N ASP A 547 -4.79 -37.51 21.47
CA ASP A 547 -5.31 -36.37 22.20
C ASP A 547 -6.54 -35.79 21.47
N PHE A 548 -7.72 -36.28 21.85
CA PHE A 548 -8.99 -35.85 21.25
C PHE A 548 -9.53 -34.52 21.80
N GLY A 549 -8.79 -33.86 22.70
CA GLY A 549 -9.18 -32.57 23.26
C GLY A 549 -9.03 -31.39 22.29
N PRO A 550 -9.58 -30.22 22.64
CA PRO A 550 -9.39 -29.00 21.87
C PRO A 550 -7.94 -28.51 21.93
N ILE A 551 -7.58 -27.59 21.03
CA ILE A 551 -6.22 -26.99 21.04
C ILE A 551 -5.96 -26.19 22.32
N ASP A 552 -6.92 -25.33 22.71
CA ASP A 552 -6.94 -24.59 23.97
C ASP A 552 -8.29 -24.87 24.66
N PRO A 553 -8.30 -25.40 25.89
CA PRO A 553 -9.54 -25.67 26.65
C PRO A 553 -10.29 -24.41 27.12
N GLU A 554 -9.61 -23.26 27.20
CA GLU A 554 -10.17 -22.01 27.71
C GLU A 554 -10.55 -21.02 26.60
N VAL A 555 -9.99 -21.20 25.40
CA VAL A 555 -10.23 -20.34 24.25
C VAL A 555 -10.74 -21.18 23.10
N GLU A 556 -12.05 -21.18 22.90
CA GLU A 556 -12.66 -21.85 21.76
C GLU A 556 -12.31 -21.11 20.47
N THR A 557 -11.61 -21.80 19.56
CA THR A 557 -11.17 -21.23 18.29
C THR A 557 -11.66 -22.01 17.07
N ILE A 558 -11.31 -23.30 16.97
CA ILE A 558 -11.59 -24.15 15.83
C ILE A 558 -12.19 -25.47 16.34
N PRO A 559 -13.15 -26.07 15.63
CA PRO A 559 -13.88 -27.25 16.10
C PRO A 559 -13.16 -28.56 15.74
N TYR A 560 -11.83 -28.62 15.93
CA TYR A 560 -11.01 -29.79 15.60
C TYR A 560 -10.15 -30.21 16.79
N SER A 561 -9.98 -31.51 16.98
CA SER A 561 -9.13 -32.06 18.04
C SER A 561 -7.65 -31.89 17.74
N ARG A 562 -6.82 -31.90 18.79
CA ARG A 562 -5.36 -31.93 18.65
C ARG A 562 -4.89 -33.14 17.83
N SER A 563 -5.49 -34.32 18.04
CA SER A 563 -5.23 -35.53 17.28
C SER A 563 -5.47 -35.37 15.77
N TYR A 564 -6.59 -34.76 15.37
CA TYR A 564 -6.88 -34.54 13.96
C TYR A 564 -5.88 -33.56 13.32
N VAL A 565 -5.60 -32.44 13.98
CA VAL A 565 -4.65 -31.45 13.47
C VAL A 565 -3.23 -32.04 13.41
N HIS A 566 -2.82 -32.82 14.42
CA HIS A 566 -1.57 -33.58 14.42
C HIS A 566 -1.48 -34.49 13.19
N HIS A 567 -2.53 -35.28 12.94
CA HIS A 567 -2.60 -36.16 11.77
C HIS A 567 -2.40 -35.39 10.46
N LEU A 568 -3.12 -34.27 10.25
CA LEU A 568 -2.98 -33.46 9.05
C LEU A 568 -1.55 -32.94 8.85
N PHE A 569 -0.89 -32.49 9.93
CA PHE A 569 0.52 -32.10 9.86
C PHE A 569 1.44 -33.26 9.49
N LYS A 570 1.21 -34.47 10.03
CA LYS A 570 2.00 -35.67 9.69
C LYS A 570 1.83 -36.10 8.24
N GLN A 571 0.65 -35.88 7.66
CA GLN A 571 0.36 -36.16 6.25
C GLN A 571 0.76 -35.01 5.31
N ASN A 572 1.28 -33.89 5.81
CA ASN A 572 1.58 -32.68 5.04
C ASN A 572 0.37 -32.13 4.27
N GLU A 573 -0.84 -32.26 4.85
CA GLU A 573 -2.06 -31.77 4.23
C GLU A 573 -2.13 -30.23 4.29
N PRO A 574 -2.38 -29.51 3.18
CA PRO A 574 -2.49 -28.05 3.18
C PRO A 574 -3.53 -27.49 4.15
N LEU A 575 -4.57 -28.28 4.44
CA LEU A 575 -5.59 -27.94 5.43
C LEU A 575 -5.00 -27.72 6.83
N ALA A 576 -3.93 -28.44 7.20
CA ALA A 576 -3.25 -28.29 8.49
C ALA A 576 -2.81 -26.84 8.73
N MET A 577 -2.19 -26.24 7.71
CA MET A 577 -1.70 -24.86 7.75
C MET A 577 -2.83 -23.85 7.89
N SER A 578 -3.98 -24.13 7.26
CA SER A 578 -5.14 -23.24 7.29
C SER A 578 -5.80 -23.26 8.66
N LEU A 579 -6.09 -24.46 9.19
CA LEU A 579 -6.67 -24.62 10.54
C LEU A 579 -5.76 -24.05 11.63
N ALA A 580 -4.46 -24.32 11.55
CA ALA A 580 -3.49 -23.78 12.49
C ALA A 580 -3.44 -22.25 12.48
N SER A 581 -3.44 -21.65 11.28
CA SER A 581 -3.36 -20.20 11.12
C SER A 581 -4.64 -19.52 11.59
N GLU A 582 -5.81 -20.09 11.28
CA GLU A 582 -7.09 -19.64 11.81
C GLU A 582 -7.13 -19.67 13.34
N HIS A 583 -6.72 -20.79 13.96
CA HIS A 583 -6.66 -20.92 15.41
C HIS A 583 -5.78 -19.83 16.04
N ASN A 584 -4.55 -19.63 15.56
CA ASN A 584 -3.67 -18.60 16.12
C ASN A 584 -4.21 -17.18 15.94
N LEU A 585 -4.89 -16.88 14.82
CA LEU A 585 -5.53 -15.57 14.64
C LEU A 585 -6.68 -15.35 15.62
N ARG A 586 -7.58 -16.34 15.76
CA ARG A 586 -8.67 -16.29 16.74
C ARG A 586 -8.14 -16.09 18.15
N TRP A 587 -7.09 -16.83 18.52
CA TRP A 587 -6.47 -16.74 19.83
C TRP A 587 -5.87 -15.35 20.08
N MET A 588 -5.11 -14.79 19.13
CA MET A 588 -4.55 -13.44 19.25
C MET A 588 -5.64 -12.36 19.36
N ASN A 589 -6.72 -12.48 18.59
CA ASN A 589 -7.84 -11.54 18.69
C ASN A 589 -8.57 -11.67 20.03
N ALA A 590 -8.73 -12.88 20.56
CA ALA A 590 -9.27 -13.11 21.90
C ALA A 590 -8.38 -12.53 23.00
N LEU A 591 -7.05 -12.66 22.89
CA LEU A 591 -6.10 -12.01 23.79
C LEU A 591 -6.32 -10.48 23.83
N MET A 592 -6.48 -9.84 22.67
CA MET A 592 -6.74 -8.39 22.62
C MET A 592 -8.07 -7.99 23.27
N VAL A 593 -9.10 -8.84 23.17
CA VAL A 593 -10.37 -8.63 23.89
C VAL A 593 -10.15 -8.65 25.40
N ASP A 594 -9.43 -9.64 25.92
CA ASP A 594 -9.11 -9.75 27.33
C ASP A 594 -8.25 -8.57 27.82
N VAL A 595 -7.23 -8.18 27.06
CA VAL A 595 -6.40 -7.00 27.35
C VAL A 595 -7.24 -5.73 27.45
N ARG A 596 -8.14 -5.47 26.50
CA ARG A 596 -9.04 -4.32 26.58
C ARG A 596 -9.92 -4.37 27.83
N ALA A 597 -10.48 -5.53 28.17
CA ALA A 597 -11.30 -5.69 29.37
C ALA A 597 -10.51 -5.41 30.66
N LYS A 598 -9.25 -5.85 30.74
CA LYS A 598 -8.35 -5.59 31.87
C LYS A 598 -8.03 -4.10 32.02
N ILE A 599 -7.77 -3.41 30.91
CA ILE A 599 -7.53 -1.96 30.92
C ILE A 599 -8.78 -1.21 31.40
N MET A 600 -9.97 -1.58 30.92
CA MET A 600 -11.25 -0.99 31.38
C MET A 600 -11.50 -1.18 32.89
N ARG A 601 -10.94 -2.24 33.49
CA ARG A 601 -11.02 -2.50 34.94
C ARG A 601 -9.84 -1.93 35.74
N ASP A 602 -8.97 -1.14 35.12
CA ASP A 602 -7.73 -0.63 35.73
C ASP A 602 -6.85 -1.76 36.33
N GLU A 603 -6.81 -2.94 35.70
CA GLU A 603 -5.98 -4.08 36.11
C GLU A 603 -4.57 -4.04 35.51
N ILE A 604 -4.44 -3.42 34.32
CA ILE A 604 -3.19 -3.19 33.59
C ILE A 604 -2.91 -1.70 33.55
#